data_AF-A0AA42XZS9-F1
#
_entry.id   AF-A0AA42XZS9-F1
#
_cell.length_a   1.000
_cell.length_b   1.000
_cell.length_c   1.000
_cell.angle_alpha   90.00
_cell.angle_beta   90.00
_cell.angle_gamma   90.00
#
_symmetry.space_group_name_H-M   'P 1'
#
loop_
_entity.id
_entity.type
_entity.pdbx_description
1 polymer ?
#
loop_
_entity_poly.entity_id
_entity_poly.type
_entity_poly.pdbx_seq_one_letter_code
_entity_poly.pdbx_strand_id
1 'polypeptide(L)'
;MQAHFVPPHLARIVAFTLSALLLSCDGSSNGSEGPLPLGETPPAPAAECPSPPTFFSSLIEGQISDVQATAAERRNQLLDPDVITVVTCGTASPIPPRTRAQSCTAVFVNGLFLLFDAGDGAVPSMENLNLPLPDLTAVFLTHYHSDHIADVGEVISRSWILGRRTPLRVYGGEAVERVVDGFNSIYALDYNYRTAHHGESLFPPDTTGADAQLILDPGPEGLIVYDENGVTVTAYTVDHSPILPALGYRVDYAGKSVAISGDTIDTEGLENMSQGADVLVSEVMNKSFVEDAECALGRLGQDTNAAIFKDIRTYHIDVEELAQLAQDAGVGILVLTHQVPALDDDAQIGLVFRTPITARYEGELVVAVDGTSVTVPVE
;
A
#
# COMPACT_ATOMS: atom_id res chain seq x y z
N MET A 1 34.97 -22.93 -25.45
CA MET A 1 34.07 -22.39 -24.40
C MET A 1 34.56 -20.99 -24.05
N GLN A 2 33.80 -19.96 -24.44
CA GLN A 2 33.93 -18.61 -23.89
C GLN A 2 32.55 -18.27 -23.34
N ALA A 3 32.46 -18.06 -22.03
CA ALA A 3 31.24 -17.58 -21.40
C ALA A 3 31.16 -16.08 -21.66
N HIS A 4 30.18 -15.65 -22.46
CA HIS A 4 29.93 -14.21 -22.65
C HIS A 4 29.19 -13.68 -21.42
N PHE A 5 29.90 -12.87 -20.64
CA PHE A 5 29.41 -12.20 -19.45
C PHE A 5 28.37 -11.14 -19.86
N VAL A 6 27.09 -11.39 -19.58
CA VAL A 6 26.02 -10.41 -19.81
C VAL A 6 26.08 -9.37 -18.68
N PRO A 7 26.23 -8.06 -18.97
CA PRO A 7 26.35 -7.05 -17.92
C PRO A 7 25.00 -6.87 -17.17
N PRO A 8 25.02 -6.68 -15.84
CA PRO A 8 23.82 -6.75 -14.99
C PRO A 8 22.75 -5.69 -15.30
N HIS A 9 23.10 -4.61 -15.99
CA HIS A 9 22.14 -3.57 -16.40
C HIS A 9 21.16 -4.06 -17.48
N LEU A 10 21.56 -4.97 -18.38
CA LEU A 10 20.66 -5.51 -19.40
C LEU A 10 19.63 -6.47 -18.82
N ALA A 11 20.02 -7.29 -17.83
CA ALA A 11 19.09 -8.16 -17.12
C ALA A 11 18.00 -7.37 -16.38
N ARG A 12 18.36 -6.24 -15.75
CA ARG A 12 17.39 -5.33 -15.10
C ARG A 12 16.41 -4.69 -16.09
N ILE A 13 16.88 -4.25 -17.27
CA ILE A 13 16.01 -3.66 -18.29
C ILE A 13 14.98 -4.69 -18.80
N VAL A 14 15.42 -5.91 -19.08
CA VAL A 14 14.53 -6.98 -19.56
C VAL A 14 13.49 -7.37 -18.50
N ALA A 15 13.91 -7.52 -17.23
CA ALA A 15 12.98 -7.79 -16.12
C ALA A 15 11.93 -6.69 -15.95
N PHE A 16 12.33 -5.42 -15.86
CA PHE A 16 11.40 -4.29 -15.68
C PHE A 16 10.43 -4.12 -16.87
N THR A 17 10.84 -4.49 -18.08
CA THR A 17 10.00 -4.39 -19.29
C THR A 17 9.01 -5.57 -19.42
N LEU A 18 9.30 -6.73 -18.83
CA LEU A 18 8.49 -7.95 -18.97
C LEU A 18 7.57 -8.26 -17.80
N SER A 19 7.90 -7.87 -16.57
CA SER A 19 6.96 -7.99 -15.42
C SER A 19 5.64 -7.25 -15.66
N ALA A 20 5.65 -6.23 -16.54
CA ALA A 20 4.49 -5.42 -16.88
C ALA A 20 3.57 -6.00 -17.99
N LEU A 21 3.94 -7.12 -18.65
CA LEU A 21 3.39 -7.46 -19.97
C LEU A 21 2.79 -8.87 -20.15
N LEU A 22 2.83 -9.75 -19.13
CA LEU A 22 2.53 -11.18 -19.32
C LEU A 22 1.64 -11.80 -18.24
N LEU A 23 0.34 -11.48 -18.28
CA LEU A 23 -0.72 -12.32 -17.70
C LEU A 23 -1.97 -12.41 -18.59
N SER A 24 -2.53 -13.62 -18.66
CA SER A 24 -3.81 -14.02 -19.29
C SER A 24 -3.93 -13.94 -20.82
N CYS A 25 -4.02 -15.12 -21.45
CA CYS A 25 -4.59 -15.33 -22.78
C CYS A 25 -5.61 -16.48 -22.69
N ASP A 26 -6.89 -16.18 -22.88
CA ASP A 26 -7.89 -17.09 -23.44
C ASP A 26 -9.11 -16.25 -23.86
N GLY A 27 -9.77 -16.57 -24.99
CA GLY A 27 -10.67 -15.61 -25.64
C GLY A 27 -12.02 -16.18 -26.08
N SER A 28 -13.07 -15.34 -26.00
CA SER A 28 -14.20 -15.29 -26.95
C SER A 28 -15.09 -14.06 -26.70
N SER A 29 -15.85 -13.64 -27.71
CA SER A 29 -16.48 -12.30 -27.82
C SER A 29 -18.01 -12.26 -27.58
N ASN A 30 -18.54 -11.09 -27.18
CA ASN A 30 -19.48 -10.26 -27.99
C ASN A 30 -20.07 -9.07 -27.20
N GLY A 31 -19.87 -7.85 -27.69
CA GLY A 31 -20.18 -6.59 -26.99
C GLY A 31 -21.52 -5.88 -27.28
N SER A 32 -21.59 -4.58 -26.94
CA SER A 32 -22.61 -3.62 -27.44
C SER A 32 -22.28 -2.13 -27.20
N GLU A 33 -22.14 -1.38 -28.31
CA GLU A 33 -22.44 0.07 -28.57
C GLU A 33 -22.06 1.22 -27.59
N GLY A 34 -20.81 1.71 -27.73
CA GLY A 34 -20.49 3.13 -28.05
C GLY A 34 -20.29 4.17 -26.92
N PRO A 35 -19.64 5.33 -27.20
CA PRO A 35 -18.89 5.76 -28.39
C PRO A 35 -17.35 5.74 -28.10
N LEU A 36 -16.37 6.30 -28.84
CA LEU A 36 -16.24 7.12 -30.07
C LEU A 36 -15.10 6.52 -30.94
N PRO A 37 -14.97 6.84 -32.26
CA PRO A 37 -14.09 6.08 -33.14
C PRO A 37 -12.61 6.55 -33.11
N LEU A 38 -11.78 5.82 -32.38
CA LEU A 38 -10.40 5.55 -32.82
C LEU A 38 -10.45 4.24 -33.61
N GLY A 39 -9.90 4.24 -34.83
CA GLY A 39 -10.19 3.20 -35.82
C GLY A 39 -9.80 1.79 -35.34
N GLU A 40 -10.70 0.83 -35.54
CA GLU A 40 -10.49 -0.59 -35.24
C GLU A 40 -9.27 -1.14 -36.01
N THR A 41 -8.11 -1.12 -35.37
CA THR A 41 -7.06 -2.09 -35.70
C THR A 41 -7.49 -3.42 -35.11
N PRO A 42 -7.85 -4.44 -35.92
CA PRO A 42 -8.13 -5.76 -35.37
C PRO A 42 -6.91 -6.25 -34.58
N PRO A 43 -7.11 -7.03 -33.50
CA PRO A 43 -6.00 -7.53 -32.69
C PRO A 43 -4.97 -8.19 -33.60
N ALA A 44 -3.71 -7.80 -33.44
CA ALA A 44 -2.64 -8.35 -34.27
C ALA A 44 -2.66 -9.87 -34.15
N PRO A 45 -2.59 -10.63 -35.27
CA PRO A 45 -2.58 -12.08 -35.20
C PRO A 45 -1.41 -12.53 -34.32
N ALA A 46 -1.64 -13.56 -33.50
CA ALA A 46 -0.60 -14.14 -32.66
C ALA A 46 0.63 -14.42 -33.53
N ALA A 47 1.78 -13.87 -33.15
CA ALA A 47 2.97 -13.92 -33.98
C ALA A 47 3.39 -15.38 -34.23
N GLU A 48 3.60 -15.75 -35.49
CA GLU A 48 4.17 -17.05 -35.85
C GLU A 48 5.63 -17.10 -35.38
N CYS A 49 5.84 -17.54 -34.13
CA CYS A 49 7.16 -17.64 -33.54
C CYS A 49 8.03 -18.66 -34.30
N PRO A 50 9.28 -18.32 -34.67
CA PRO A 50 10.16 -19.24 -35.37
C PRO A 50 10.46 -20.47 -34.52
N SER A 51 10.38 -21.66 -35.14
CA SER A 51 10.69 -22.95 -34.51
C SER A 51 11.89 -23.61 -35.21
N PRO A 52 12.96 -23.99 -34.49
CA PRO A 52 13.16 -23.82 -33.05
C PRO A 52 13.32 -22.33 -32.65
N PRO A 53 13.10 -21.99 -31.37
CA PRO A 53 13.31 -20.64 -30.86
C PRO A 53 14.76 -20.18 -31.11
N THR A 54 14.92 -18.87 -31.24
CA THR A 54 16.23 -18.24 -31.39
C THR A 54 16.98 -18.25 -30.05
N PHE A 55 18.31 -18.15 -30.09
CA PHE A 55 19.11 -18.02 -28.86
C PHE A 55 18.62 -16.87 -27.96
N PHE A 56 18.23 -15.73 -28.53
CA PHE A 56 17.71 -14.60 -27.77
C PHE A 56 16.31 -14.84 -27.22
N SER A 57 15.40 -15.47 -27.99
CA SER A 57 14.07 -15.78 -27.47
C SER A 57 14.13 -16.82 -26.36
N SER A 58 14.95 -17.86 -26.45
CA SER A 58 15.13 -18.83 -25.35
C SER A 58 15.79 -18.24 -24.09
N LEU A 59 16.67 -17.24 -24.22
CA LEU A 59 17.15 -16.49 -23.06
C LEU A 59 16.04 -15.65 -22.41
N ILE A 60 15.21 -15.00 -23.22
CA ILE A 60 14.08 -14.18 -22.75
C ILE A 60 13.01 -15.08 -22.10
N GLU A 61 12.65 -16.20 -22.73
CA GLU A 61 11.74 -17.24 -22.21
C GLU A 61 12.19 -17.74 -20.83
N GLY A 62 13.49 -18.03 -20.65
CA GLY A 62 14.06 -18.41 -19.36
C GLY A 62 13.91 -17.32 -18.30
N GLN A 63 14.29 -16.08 -18.63
CA GLN A 63 14.16 -14.95 -17.70
C GLN A 63 12.70 -14.65 -17.31
N ILE A 64 11.76 -14.77 -18.24
CA ILE A 64 10.32 -14.65 -17.97
C ILE A 64 9.88 -15.77 -17.03
N SER A 65 10.27 -17.02 -17.30
CA SER A 65 9.91 -18.17 -16.47
C SER A 65 10.42 -18.05 -15.04
N ASP A 66 11.66 -17.57 -14.85
CA ASP A 66 12.24 -17.36 -13.53
C ASP A 66 11.51 -16.24 -12.75
N VAL A 67 11.17 -15.13 -13.41
CA VAL A 67 10.39 -14.03 -12.81
C VAL A 67 8.97 -14.49 -12.46
N GLN A 68 8.29 -15.20 -13.37
CA GLN A 68 6.95 -15.73 -13.14
C GLN A 68 6.92 -16.77 -12.01
N ALA A 69 7.92 -17.65 -11.92
CA ALA A 69 8.04 -18.61 -10.82
C ALA A 69 8.23 -17.89 -9.46
N THR A 70 9.11 -16.88 -9.42
CA THR A 70 9.36 -16.08 -8.21
C THR A 70 8.10 -15.33 -7.77
N ALA A 71 7.38 -14.70 -8.70
CA ALA A 71 6.14 -13.99 -8.42
C ALA A 71 5.01 -14.94 -7.98
N ALA A 72 4.91 -16.13 -8.58
CA ALA A 72 3.92 -17.14 -8.18
C ALA A 72 4.20 -17.72 -6.79
N GLU A 73 5.47 -17.98 -6.44
CA GLU A 73 5.87 -18.39 -5.09
C GLU A 73 5.53 -17.31 -4.06
N ARG A 74 5.89 -16.05 -4.33
CA ARG A 74 5.58 -14.91 -3.44
C ARG A 74 4.07 -14.68 -3.29
N ARG A 75 3.30 -14.78 -4.37
CA ARG A 75 1.82 -14.72 -4.35
C ARG A 75 1.24 -15.82 -3.46
N ASN A 76 1.70 -17.06 -3.63
CA ASN A 76 1.19 -18.20 -2.85
C ASN A 76 1.55 -18.08 -1.36
N GLN A 77 2.73 -17.54 -1.02
CA GLN A 77 3.12 -17.26 0.36
C GLN A 77 2.25 -16.16 0.98
N LEU A 78 1.98 -15.09 0.25
CA LEU A 78 1.21 -13.96 0.76
C LEU A 78 -0.27 -14.30 0.93
N LEU A 79 -0.86 -15.05 -0.02
CA LEU A 79 -2.27 -15.43 -0.02
C LEU A 79 -2.54 -16.76 0.71
N ASP A 80 -1.61 -17.22 1.55
CA ASP A 80 -1.76 -18.41 2.40
C ASP A 80 -2.83 -18.13 3.48
N PRO A 81 -3.91 -18.96 3.59
CA PRO A 81 -4.99 -18.70 4.54
C PRO A 81 -4.64 -19.00 6.00
N ASP A 82 -3.55 -19.72 6.27
CA ASP A 82 -3.13 -20.14 7.61
C ASP A 82 -2.25 -19.07 8.31
N VAL A 83 -2.02 -17.91 7.67
CA VAL A 83 -1.22 -16.80 8.21
C VAL A 83 -1.77 -15.44 7.79
N ILE A 84 -1.78 -14.47 8.70
CA ILE A 84 -1.95 -13.05 8.36
C ILE A 84 -0.56 -12.47 8.12
N THR A 85 -0.32 -11.92 6.93
CA THR A 85 0.95 -11.26 6.60
C THR A 85 0.72 -9.76 6.40
N VAL A 86 1.40 -8.94 7.20
CA VAL A 86 1.46 -7.49 7.00
C VAL A 86 2.76 -7.15 6.28
N VAL A 87 2.71 -6.22 5.32
CA VAL A 87 3.87 -5.69 4.58
C VAL A 87 3.74 -4.17 4.49
N THR A 88 4.70 -3.44 5.04
CA THR A 88 4.78 -1.98 4.85
C THR A 88 5.41 -1.68 3.49
N CYS A 89 4.60 -1.44 2.47
CA CYS A 89 5.06 -1.09 1.13
C CYS A 89 5.57 0.36 1.02
N GLY A 90 5.33 1.21 2.02
CA GLY A 90 5.93 2.53 2.13
C GLY A 90 5.84 3.06 3.56
N THR A 91 6.93 3.64 4.06
CA THR A 91 7.05 4.06 5.47
C THR A 91 7.43 5.53 5.68
N ALA A 92 7.45 6.34 4.62
CA ALA A 92 7.69 7.77 4.71
C ALA A 92 6.41 8.58 5.02
N SER A 93 6.63 9.68 5.74
CA SER A 93 5.69 10.79 5.95
C SER A 93 5.79 11.81 4.78
N PRO A 94 5.13 13.00 4.81
CA PRO A 94 5.08 13.92 3.67
C PRO A 94 6.45 14.45 3.20
N ILE A 95 7.50 14.32 4.02
CA ILE A 95 8.88 14.70 3.69
C ILE A 95 9.70 13.41 3.47
N PRO A 96 9.63 12.78 2.28
CA PRO A 96 10.27 11.50 2.07
C PRO A 96 11.81 11.62 2.11
N PRO A 97 12.52 10.72 2.83
CA PRO A 97 13.89 10.44 2.48
C PRO A 97 13.90 9.88 1.05
N ARG A 98 14.98 10.11 0.28
CA ARG A 98 15.06 9.81 -1.18
C ARG A 98 14.96 8.31 -1.55
N THR A 99 14.64 7.47 -0.59
CA THR A 99 14.81 6.01 -0.53
C THR A 99 13.53 5.26 -0.19
N ARG A 100 12.47 5.97 0.23
CA ARG A 100 11.21 5.37 0.69
C ARG A 100 9.99 5.93 -0.03
N ALA A 101 9.02 5.07 -0.31
CA ALA A 101 7.66 5.43 -0.67
C ALA A 101 6.90 5.99 0.55
N GLN A 102 5.88 6.78 0.26
CA GLN A 102 4.95 7.33 1.26
C GLN A 102 3.96 6.26 1.75
N SER A 103 3.04 6.60 2.66
CA SER A 103 2.21 5.64 3.40
C SER A 103 1.56 4.58 2.50
N CYS A 104 1.89 3.31 2.78
CA CYS A 104 1.37 2.14 2.09
C CYS A 104 1.55 0.91 2.99
N THR A 105 0.45 0.29 3.41
CA THR A 105 0.46 -0.96 4.20
C THR A 105 -0.43 -2.01 3.55
N ALA A 106 0.14 -3.14 3.15
CA ALA A 106 -0.60 -4.28 2.63
C ALA A 106 -0.85 -5.30 3.76
N VAL A 107 -2.09 -5.75 3.91
CA VAL A 107 -2.47 -6.87 4.77
C VAL A 107 -3.01 -7.99 3.89
N PHE A 108 -2.36 -9.15 3.97
CA PHE A 108 -2.81 -10.38 3.34
C PHE A 108 -3.40 -11.31 4.40
N VAL A 109 -4.63 -11.77 4.17
CA VAL A 109 -5.42 -12.51 5.17
C VAL A 109 -6.47 -13.37 4.46
N ASN A 110 -6.51 -14.67 4.78
CA ASN A 110 -7.45 -15.64 4.19
C ASN A 110 -7.58 -15.56 2.65
N GLY A 111 -6.44 -15.44 1.95
CA GLY A 111 -6.40 -15.30 0.50
C GLY A 111 -6.87 -13.95 -0.06
N LEU A 112 -7.17 -12.96 0.79
CA LEU A 112 -7.46 -11.58 0.40
C LEU A 112 -6.18 -10.73 0.43
N PHE A 113 -6.14 -9.69 -0.41
CA PHE A 113 -5.15 -8.62 -0.37
C PHE A 113 -5.88 -7.30 -0.10
N LEU A 114 -5.75 -6.80 1.12
CA LEU A 114 -6.29 -5.52 1.57
C LEU A 114 -5.15 -4.49 1.61
N LEU A 115 -5.34 -3.33 1.00
CA LEU A 115 -4.35 -2.24 1.00
C LEU A 115 -4.85 -1.06 1.84
N PHE A 116 -4.00 -0.54 2.71
CA PHE A 116 -4.26 0.63 3.56
C PHE A 116 -3.32 1.75 3.11
N ASP A 117 -3.93 2.81 2.58
CA ASP A 117 -3.28 3.95 1.90
C ASP A 117 -2.40 3.60 0.68
N ALA A 118 -2.15 4.60 -0.16
CA ALA A 118 -1.19 4.55 -1.26
C ALA A 118 -0.67 5.97 -1.60
N GLY A 119 0.36 6.42 -0.89
CA GLY A 119 1.12 7.64 -1.19
C GLY A 119 2.12 7.52 -2.36
N ASP A 120 2.84 8.59 -2.68
CA ASP A 120 3.82 8.64 -3.78
C ASP A 120 4.83 7.49 -3.69
N GLY A 121 4.92 6.72 -4.77
CA GLY A 121 5.84 5.58 -4.89
C GLY A 121 5.31 4.25 -4.35
N ALA A 122 4.09 4.18 -3.83
CA ALA A 122 3.46 2.94 -3.39
C ALA A 122 3.44 1.86 -4.49
N VAL A 123 3.04 2.19 -5.71
CA VAL A 123 2.98 1.22 -6.83
C VAL A 123 4.36 0.67 -7.21
N PRO A 124 5.38 1.49 -7.53
CA PRO A 124 6.70 0.95 -7.85
C PRO A 124 7.33 0.22 -6.66
N SER A 125 7.03 0.59 -5.41
CA SER A 125 7.46 -0.19 -4.24
C SER A 125 6.81 -1.57 -4.22
N MET A 126 5.47 -1.66 -4.33
CA MET A 126 4.74 -2.92 -4.37
C MET A 126 5.20 -3.85 -5.51
N GLU A 127 5.51 -3.30 -6.70
CA GLU A 127 6.08 -4.08 -7.81
C GLU A 127 7.49 -4.60 -7.50
N ASN A 128 8.37 -3.78 -6.92
CA ASN A 128 9.72 -4.21 -6.50
C ASN A 128 9.66 -5.30 -5.41
N LEU A 129 8.62 -5.28 -4.57
CA LEU A 129 8.35 -6.28 -3.52
C LEU A 129 7.61 -7.53 -4.05
N ASN A 130 7.29 -7.58 -5.34
CA ASN A 130 6.48 -8.63 -5.99
C ASN A 130 5.14 -8.88 -5.26
N LEU A 131 4.46 -7.83 -4.83
CA LEU A 131 3.09 -7.98 -4.31
C LEU A 131 2.13 -8.31 -5.46
N PRO A 132 1.14 -9.20 -5.26
CA PRO A 132 0.24 -9.64 -6.32
C PRO A 132 -0.85 -8.61 -6.61
N LEU A 133 -0.49 -7.48 -7.25
CA LEU A 133 -1.42 -6.40 -7.61
C LEU A 133 -2.69 -6.83 -8.38
N PRO A 134 -2.67 -7.88 -9.25
CA PRO A 134 -3.91 -8.40 -9.87
C PRO A 134 -4.94 -8.97 -8.88
N ASP A 135 -4.50 -9.40 -7.70
CA ASP A 135 -5.32 -10.00 -6.65
C ASP A 135 -5.80 -8.98 -5.59
N LEU A 136 -5.49 -7.69 -5.78
CA LEU A 136 -5.91 -6.62 -4.88
C LEU A 136 -7.45 -6.61 -4.72
N THR A 137 -7.90 -6.82 -3.49
CA THR A 137 -9.30 -7.08 -3.14
C THR A 137 -10.05 -5.79 -2.78
N ALA A 138 -9.41 -4.92 -1.99
CA ALA A 138 -9.95 -3.64 -1.55
C ALA A 138 -8.82 -2.68 -1.15
N VAL A 139 -9.11 -1.37 -1.23
CA VAL A 139 -8.27 -0.29 -0.69
C VAL A 139 -9.04 0.43 0.42
N PHE A 140 -8.38 0.77 1.52
CA PHE A 140 -8.92 1.54 2.63
C PHE A 140 -8.06 2.80 2.81
N LEU A 141 -8.69 3.98 2.80
CA LEU A 141 -8.02 5.26 2.95
C LEU A 141 -8.21 5.78 4.38
N THR A 142 -7.11 6.08 5.07
CA THR A 142 -7.14 6.62 6.43
C THR A 142 -7.59 8.08 6.42
N HIS A 143 -7.03 8.87 5.50
CA HIS A 143 -7.41 10.26 5.24
C HIS A 143 -6.91 10.72 3.85
N TYR A 144 -6.97 12.03 3.57
CA TYR A 144 -6.71 12.59 2.23
C TYR A 144 -5.52 13.54 2.12
N HIS A 145 -4.48 13.39 2.96
CA HIS A 145 -3.18 13.97 2.63
C HIS A 145 -2.55 13.24 1.43
N SER A 146 -1.76 13.96 0.65
CA SER A 146 -1.17 13.44 -0.59
C SER A 146 -0.32 12.19 -0.38
N ASP A 147 0.38 12.10 0.74
CA ASP A 147 1.22 10.97 1.12
C ASP A 147 0.46 9.73 1.59
N HIS A 148 -0.88 9.79 1.57
CA HIS A 148 -1.76 8.64 1.78
C HIS A 148 -2.58 8.31 0.52
N ILE A 149 -2.66 9.21 -0.48
CA ILE A 149 -3.53 9.01 -1.65
C ILE A 149 -2.91 9.23 -3.04
N ALA A 150 -1.69 9.76 -3.17
CA ALA A 150 -1.13 10.18 -4.46
C ALA A 150 -1.08 9.06 -5.51
N ASP A 151 -0.78 7.83 -5.12
CA ASP A 151 -0.71 6.66 -6.00
C ASP A 151 -2.05 5.91 -6.11
N VAL A 152 -3.12 6.28 -5.40
CA VAL A 152 -4.40 5.51 -5.41
C VAL A 152 -4.94 5.32 -6.82
N GLY A 153 -4.90 6.36 -7.67
CA GLY A 153 -5.28 6.24 -9.08
C GLY A 153 -4.39 5.29 -9.88
N GLU A 154 -3.09 5.27 -9.59
CA GLU A 154 -2.15 4.34 -10.22
C GLU A 154 -2.36 2.91 -9.68
N VAL A 155 -2.65 2.70 -8.40
CA VAL A 155 -3.04 1.38 -7.85
C VAL A 155 -4.29 0.84 -8.57
N ILE A 156 -5.32 1.67 -8.74
CA ILE A 156 -6.56 1.32 -9.44
C ILE A 156 -6.25 0.93 -10.91
N SER A 157 -5.48 1.76 -11.61
CA SER A 157 -5.13 1.55 -13.02
C SER A 157 -4.20 0.35 -13.23
N ARG A 158 -3.11 0.28 -12.45
CA ARG A 158 -2.04 -0.69 -12.60
C ARG A 158 -2.47 -2.10 -12.24
N SER A 159 -3.28 -2.28 -11.19
CA SER A 159 -3.87 -3.59 -10.86
C SER A 159 -4.69 -4.15 -12.04
N TRP A 160 -5.51 -3.32 -12.69
CA TRP A 160 -6.28 -3.71 -13.88
C TRP A 160 -5.39 -4.02 -15.09
N ILE A 161 -4.37 -3.18 -15.37
CA ILE A 161 -3.37 -3.42 -16.43
C ILE A 161 -2.63 -4.74 -16.22
N LEU A 162 -2.31 -5.10 -14.97
CA LEU A 162 -1.56 -6.31 -14.64
C LEU A 162 -2.42 -7.59 -14.58
N GLY A 163 -3.75 -7.46 -14.51
CA GLY A 163 -4.64 -8.63 -14.59
C GLY A 163 -5.87 -8.64 -13.69
N ARG A 164 -6.16 -7.62 -12.88
CA ARG A 164 -7.39 -7.57 -12.07
C ARG A 164 -8.63 -7.69 -12.98
N ARG A 165 -9.60 -8.53 -12.58
CA ARG A 165 -10.85 -8.84 -13.32
C ARG A 165 -12.13 -8.65 -12.49
N THR A 166 -12.04 -7.90 -11.41
CA THR A 166 -13.15 -7.50 -10.53
C THR A 166 -13.07 -6.00 -10.30
N PRO A 167 -14.19 -5.25 -10.24
CA PRO A 167 -14.17 -3.84 -9.83
C PRO A 167 -13.51 -3.69 -8.46
N LEU A 168 -12.61 -2.70 -8.33
CA LEU A 168 -11.91 -2.44 -7.07
C LEU A 168 -12.78 -1.55 -6.19
N ARG A 169 -12.91 -1.91 -4.91
CA ARG A 169 -13.61 -1.09 -3.91
C ARG A 169 -12.61 -0.23 -3.14
N VAL A 170 -12.88 1.06 -3.03
CA VAL A 170 -12.07 2.02 -2.27
C VAL A 170 -12.91 2.58 -1.13
N TYR A 171 -12.60 2.14 0.08
CA TYR A 171 -13.24 2.57 1.32
C TYR A 171 -12.56 3.84 1.85
N GLY A 172 -13.36 4.78 2.35
CA GLY A 172 -12.85 6.02 2.93
C GLY A 172 -13.99 6.85 3.50
N GLY A 173 -13.64 7.88 4.27
CA GLY A 173 -14.61 8.75 4.93
C GLY A 173 -15.35 9.73 3.99
N GLU A 174 -16.02 10.74 4.58
CA GLU A 174 -16.70 11.79 3.82
C GLU A 174 -15.82 12.36 2.68
N ALA A 175 -16.39 12.47 1.48
CA ALA A 175 -15.71 12.84 0.23
C ALA A 175 -14.84 11.76 -0.46
N VAL A 176 -14.84 10.48 -0.03
CA VAL A 176 -14.19 9.39 -0.79
C VAL A 176 -14.67 9.31 -2.25
N GLU A 177 -15.96 9.55 -2.49
CA GLU A 177 -16.55 9.61 -3.84
C GLU A 177 -15.81 10.63 -4.74
N ARG A 178 -15.49 11.82 -4.21
CA ARG A 178 -14.74 12.86 -4.96
C ARG A 178 -13.33 12.41 -5.29
N VAL A 179 -12.66 11.70 -4.38
CA VAL A 179 -11.29 11.21 -4.58
C VAL A 179 -11.27 10.14 -5.68
N VAL A 180 -12.17 9.17 -5.57
CA VAL A 180 -12.32 8.06 -6.52
C VAL A 180 -12.78 8.55 -7.89
N ASP A 181 -13.81 9.42 -7.97
CA ASP A 181 -14.25 10.04 -9.22
C ASP A 181 -13.15 10.87 -9.89
N GLY A 182 -12.31 11.54 -9.08
CA GLY A 182 -11.14 12.28 -9.54
C GLY A 182 -10.15 11.38 -10.27
N PHE A 183 -9.76 10.25 -9.65
CA PHE A 183 -8.86 9.29 -10.27
C PHE A 183 -9.50 8.58 -11.47
N ASN A 184 -10.75 8.11 -11.35
CA ASN A 184 -11.50 7.53 -12.46
C ASN A 184 -11.52 8.48 -13.67
N SER A 185 -11.74 9.78 -13.44
CA SER A 185 -11.74 10.81 -14.50
C SER A 185 -10.36 11.02 -15.15
N ILE A 186 -9.27 10.96 -14.37
CA ILE A 186 -7.90 11.13 -14.88
C ILE A 186 -7.50 9.95 -15.78
N TYR A 187 -7.82 8.72 -15.38
CA TYR A 187 -7.41 7.51 -16.11
C TYR A 187 -8.40 7.05 -17.18
N ALA A 188 -9.64 7.58 -17.23
CA ALA A 188 -10.66 7.22 -18.21
C ALA A 188 -10.17 7.22 -19.67
N LEU A 189 -9.29 8.16 -20.05
CA LEU A 189 -8.71 8.18 -21.40
C LEU A 189 -7.77 6.99 -21.65
N ASP A 190 -6.91 6.63 -20.68
CA ASP A 190 -5.99 5.50 -20.82
C ASP A 190 -6.72 4.15 -20.86
N TYR A 191 -7.76 3.98 -20.03
CA TYR A 191 -8.65 2.82 -20.07
C TYR A 191 -9.30 2.64 -21.46
N ASN A 192 -9.84 3.73 -22.02
CA ASN A 192 -10.43 3.73 -23.35
C ASN A 192 -9.39 3.42 -24.45
N TYR A 193 -8.19 4.00 -24.38
CA TYR A 193 -7.13 3.75 -25.37
C TYR A 193 -6.66 2.29 -25.35
N ARG A 194 -6.46 1.70 -24.16
CA ARG A 194 -6.05 0.29 -24.02
C ARG A 194 -7.13 -0.66 -24.52
N THR A 195 -8.38 -0.44 -24.11
CA THR A 195 -9.53 -1.25 -24.54
C THR A 195 -9.69 -1.19 -26.06
N ALA A 196 -9.64 0.01 -26.66
CA ALA A 196 -9.76 0.19 -28.11
C ALA A 196 -8.57 -0.37 -28.90
N HIS A 197 -7.36 -0.37 -28.35
CA HIS A 197 -6.15 -0.83 -29.04
C HIS A 197 -5.90 -2.34 -28.91
N HIS A 198 -6.25 -2.93 -27.76
CA HIS A 198 -5.93 -4.33 -27.43
C HIS A 198 -7.16 -5.25 -27.33
N GLY A 199 -8.37 -4.70 -27.23
CA GLY A 199 -9.63 -5.43 -27.12
C GLY A 199 -10.05 -5.78 -25.69
N GLU A 200 -11.36 -5.88 -25.49
CA GLU A 200 -12.01 -6.13 -24.20
C GLU A 200 -11.57 -7.43 -23.51
N SER A 201 -11.09 -8.43 -24.26
CA SER A 201 -10.60 -9.70 -23.69
C SER A 201 -9.30 -9.56 -22.90
N LEU A 202 -8.48 -8.55 -23.22
CA LEU A 202 -7.22 -8.26 -22.50
C LEU A 202 -7.42 -7.10 -21.50
N PHE A 203 -8.20 -6.11 -21.90
CA PHE A 203 -8.49 -4.89 -21.15
C PHE A 203 -10.02 -4.72 -21.04
N PRO A 204 -10.67 -5.47 -20.12
CA PRO A 204 -12.13 -5.47 -19.98
C PRO A 204 -12.64 -4.17 -19.34
N PRO A 205 -13.50 -3.38 -20.02
CA PRO A 205 -13.89 -2.05 -19.58
C PRO A 205 -14.79 -2.03 -18.34
N ASP A 206 -15.55 -3.10 -18.11
CA ASP A 206 -16.46 -3.31 -16.97
C ASP A 206 -15.75 -3.48 -15.61
N THR A 207 -14.42 -3.56 -15.61
CA THR A 207 -13.59 -3.68 -14.39
C THR A 207 -12.59 -2.52 -14.24
N THR A 208 -12.67 -1.52 -15.12
CA THR A 208 -11.86 -0.29 -15.05
C THR A 208 -12.27 0.59 -13.88
N GLY A 209 -11.35 1.46 -13.44
CA GLY A 209 -11.62 2.34 -12.31
C GLY A 209 -11.86 1.60 -10.99
N ALA A 210 -12.53 2.29 -10.07
CA ALA A 210 -12.94 1.79 -8.77
C ALA A 210 -14.28 2.37 -8.31
N ASP A 211 -14.95 1.64 -7.42
CA ASP A 211 -16.20 2.01 -6.75
C ASP A 211 -15.92 2.55 -5.35
N ALA A 212 -16.34 3.79 -5.09
CA ALA A 212 -16.21 4.42 -3.78
C ALA A 212 -17.16 3.79 -2.74
N GLN A 213 -16.64 3.50 -1.55
CA GLN A 213 -17.40 2.96 -0.42
C GLN A 213 -17.32 3.94 0.75
N LEU A 214 -18.39 4.72 0.94
CA LEU A 214 -18.45 5.81 1.90
C LEU A 214 -18.63 5.31 3.34
N ILE A 215 -17.67 5.64 4.20
CA ILE A 215 -17.72 5.47 5.65
C ILE A 215 -18.23 6.78 6.27
N LEU A 216 -19.32 6.70 7.05
CA LEU A 216 -19.87 7.85 7.78
C LEU A 216 -19.80 7.59 9.28
N ASP A 217 -19.14 8.52 9.99
CA ASP A 217 -19.11 8.63 11.46
C ASP A 217 -18.98 7.27 12.20
N PRO A 218 -17.86 6.54 12.03
CA PRO A 218 -17.67 5.25 12.69
C PRO A 218 -17.56 5.37 14.23
N GLY A 219 -17.16 6.54 14.72
CA GLY A 219 -16.97 6.82 16.14
C GLY A 219 -15.78 6.07 16.77
N PRO A 220 -15.54 6.26 18.07
CA PRO A 220 -14.47 5.56 18.79
C PRO A 220 -14.80 4.08 19.08
N GLU A 221 -16.08 3.68 19.03
CA GLU A 221 -16.52 2.29 19.18
C GLU A 221 -16.31 1.45 17.90
N GLY A 222 -16.16 2.13 16.76
CA GLY A 222 -15.92 1.54 15.45
C GLY A 222 -17.17 1.07 14.70
N LEU A 223 -17.01 0.94 13.38
CA LEU A 223 -18.02 0.46 12.45
C LEU A 223 -17.41 -0.60 11.52
N ILE A 224 -18.03 -1.78 11.43
CA ILE A 224 -17.65 -2.79 10.44
C ILE A 224 -18.01 -2.26 9.05
N VAL A 225 -16.99 -2.06 8.20
CA VAL A 225 -17.10 -1.54 6.84
C VAL A 225 -16.86 -2.60 5.77
N TYR A 226 -16.27 -3.74 6.16
CA TYR A 226 -16.04 -4.90 5.30
C TYR A 226 -16.27 -6.19 6.11
N ASP A 227 -16.97 -7.16 5.52
CA ASP A 227 -17.21 -8.50 6.09
C ASP A 227 -17.33 -9.51 4.94
N GLU A 228 -16.22 -10.15 4.58
CA GLU A 228 -16.18 -11.18 3.53
C GLU A 228 -15.20 -12.29 3.91
N ASN A 229 -15.54 -13.53 3.57
CA ASN A 229 -14.71 -14.72 3.86
C ASN A 229 -14.29 -14.88 5.34
N GLY A 230 -15.11 -14.36 6.26
CA GLY A 230 -14.81 -14.39 7.71
C GLY A 230 -13.74 -13.39 8.16
N VAL A 231 -13.30 -12.51 7.26
CA VAL A 231 -12.42 -11.37 7.55
C VAL A 231 -13.30 -10.13 7.68
N THR A 232 -13.23 -9.46 8.83
CA THR A 232 -13.90 -8.18 9.06
C THR A 232 -12.90 -7.05 9.08
N VAL A 233 -13.23 -5.91 8.47
CA VAL A 233 -12.50 -4.64 8.68
C VAL A 233 -13.43 -3.66 9.39
N THR A 234 -13.01 -3.20 10.56
CA THR A 234 -13.70 -2.20 11.37
C THR A 234 -12.95 -0.88 11.25
N ALA A 235 -13.62 0.18 10.81
CA ALA A 235 -13.09 1.54 10.78
C ALA A 235 -13.39 2.24 12.11
N TYR A 236 -12.50 3.11 12.58
CA TYR A 236 -12.61 3.88 13.81
C TYR A 236 -12.33 5.36 13.54
N THR A 237 -13.05 6.26 14.21
CA THR A 237 -12.73 7.69 14.17
C THR A 237 -11.49 7.94 15.04
N VAL A 238 -10.46 8.54 14.44
CA VAL A 238 -9.24 9.02 15.11
C VAL A 238 -9.09 10.54 14.89
N ASP A 239 -8.09 11.21 15.48
CA ASP A 239 -7.97 12.68 15.41
C ASP A 239 -6.65 13.14 14.77
N HIS A 240 -6.77 13.64 13.55
CA HIS A 240 -5.71 14.32 12.79
C HIS A 240 -6.16 15.74 12.39
N SER A 241 -6.81 16.46 13.32
CA SER A 241 -7.38 17.78 13.06
C SER A 241 -6.35 18.78 12.47
N PRO A 242 -6.71 19.54 11.41
CA PRO A 242 -8.07 19.79 10.90
C PRO A 242 -8.56 18.80 9.82
N ILE A 243 -7.88 17.67 9.61
CA ILE A 243 -8.25 16.69 8.59
C ILE A 243 -9.39 15.85 9.15
N LEU A 244 -10.58 15.99 8.53
CA LEU A 244 -11.79 15.30 8.97
C LEU A 244 -12.52 14.67 7.76
N PRO A 245 -12.98 13.41 7.87
CA PRO A 245 -12.62 12.46 8.93
C PRO A 245 -11.17 11.96 8.79
N ALA A 246 -10.58 11.58 9.92
CA ALA A 246 -9.39 10.74 9.98
C ALA A 246 -9.80 9.36 10.51
N LEU A 247 -9.31 8.29 9.89
CA LEU A 247 -9.75 6.93 10.12
C LEU A 247 -8.59 5.99 10.47
N GLY A 248 -8.75 5.28 11.57
CA GLY A 248 -8.02 4.06 11.89
C GLY A 248 -8.78 2.82 11.44
N TYR A 249 -8.10 1.69 11.31
CA TYR A 249 -8.72 0.42 10.91
C TYR A 249 -8.24 -0.76 11.76
N ARG A 250 -9.12 -1.72 12.04
CA ARG A 250 -8.80 -3.04 12.58
C ARG A 250 -9.26 -4.12 11.62
N VAL A 251 -8.36 -5.03 11.25
CA VAL A 251 -8.66 -6.25 10.51
C VAL A 251 -8.72 -7.40 11.51
N ASP A 252 -9.83 -8.12 11.57
CA ASP A 252 -10.00 -9.30 12.43
C ASP A 252 -10.30 -10.54 11.56
N TYR A 253 -9.62 -11.65 11.85
CA TYR A 253 -9.84 -12.94 11.19
C TYR A 253 -9.47 -14.09 12.15
N ALA A 254 -10.36 -15.07 12.31
CA ALA A 254 -10.11 -16.31 13.06
C ALA A 254 -9.51 -16.10 14.48
N GLY A 255 -9.90 -15.01 15.17
CA GLY A 255 -9.40 -14.67 16.51
C GLY A 255 -8.04 -13.96 16.52
N LYS A 256 -7.50 -13.62 15.35
CA LYS A 256 -6.30 -12.80 15.13
C LYS A 256 -6.66 -11.42 14.64
N SER A 257 -5.83 -10.42 14.95
CA SER A 257 -6.13 -9.03 14.62
C SER A 257 -4.93 -8.14 14.31
N VAL A 258 -5.12 -7.23 13.34
CA VAL A 258 -4.15 -6.21 12.91
C VAL A 258 -4.82 -4.84 12.95
N ALA A 259 -4.33 -3.94 13.79
CA ALA A 259 -4.73 -2.54 13.83
C ALA A 259 -3.78 -1.67 12.98
N ILE A 260 -4.32 -0.64 12.31
CA ILE A 260 -3.61 0.35 11.50
C ILE A 260 -4.07 1.74 11.94
N SER A 261 -3.14 2.59 12.39
CA SER A 261 -3.46 3.88 13.04
C SER A 261 -4.11 4.91 12.11
N GLY A 262 -3.68 4.98 10.85
CA GLY A 262 -3.72 6.24 10.10
C GLY A 262 -2.75 7.27 10.70
N ASP A 263 -2.93 8.54 10.38
CA ASP A 263 -2.27 9.60 11.15
C ASP A 263 -3.24 10.04 12.26
N THR A 264 -2.74 10.22 13.48
CA THR A 264 -3.55 10.60 14.66
C THR A 264 -2.70 10.96 15.89
N ILE A 265 -3.28 11.73 16.81
CA ILE A 265 -2.87 11.72 18.23
C ILE A 265 -3.42 10.50 18.98
N ASP A 266 -3.09 10.39 20.27
CA ASP A 266 -3.75 9.46 21.20
C ASP A 266 -5.26 9.78 21.31
N THR A 267 -6.12 8.77 21.13
CA THR A 267 -7.59 8.89 21.08
C THR A 267 -8.27 7.61 21.52
N GLU A 268 -9.50 7.72 22.05
CA GLU A 268 -10.35 6.57 22.40
C GLU A 268 -10.56 5.58 21.23
N GLY A 269 -10.60 6.07 19.99
CA GLY A 269 -10.66 5.21 18.80
C GLY A 269 -9.37 4.41 18.56
N LEU A 270 -8.20 5.04 18.71
CA LEU A 270 -6.90 4.37 18.63
C LEU A 270 -6.72 3.37 19.79
N GLU A 271 -7.08 3.76 21.02
CA GLU A 271 -7.08 2.89 22.19
C GLU A 271 -7.95 1.64 21.94
N ASN A 272 -9.20 1.82 21.53
CA ASN A 272 -10.18 0.74 21.32
C ASN A 272 -9.76 -0.23 20.22
N MET A 273 -9.32 0.29 19.06
CA MET A 273 -8.92 -0.59 17.96
C MET A 273 -7.64 -1.38 18.25
N SER A 274 -6.77 -0.85 19.11
CA SER A 274 -5.51 -1.49 19.53
C SER A 274 -5.70 -2.58 20.59
N GLN A 275 -6.84 -2.64 21.30
CA GLN A 275 -7.06 -3.58 22.41
C GLN A 275 -6.84 -5.04 21.99
N GLY A 276 -5.83 -5.68 22.57
CA GLY A 276 -5.45 -7.07 22.32
C GLY A 276 -5.01 -7.37 20.88
N ALA A 277 -4.57 -6.37 20.12
CA ALA A 277 -4.16 -6.58 18.73
C ALA A 277 -2.87 -7.42 18.65
N ASP A 278 -2.83 -8.45 17.79
CA ASP A 278 -1.60 -9.20 17.54
C ASP A 278 -0.54 -8.30 16.88
N VAL A 279 -0.97 -7.37 16.01
CA VAL A 279 -0.14 -6.33 15.39
C VAL A 279 -0.83 -4.97 15.48
N LEU A 280 -0.09 -3.94 15.91
CA LEU A 280 -0.44 -2.53 15.69
C LEU A 280 0.58 -1.91 14.72
N VAL A 281 0.12 -1.52 13.53
CA VAL A 281 0.87 -0.68 12.59
C VAL A 281 0.54 0.77 12.91
N SER A 282 1.49 1.53 13.44
CA SER A 282 1.26 2.92 13.86
C SER A 282 2.20 3.92 13.19
N GLU A 283 1.70 5.11 12.89
CA GLU A 283 2.52 6.31 12.77
C GLU A 283 3.29 6.58 14.07
N VAL A 284 4.37 7.35 14.00
CA VAL A 284 5.09 7.77 15.21
C VAL A 284 5.89 9.05 15.01
N MET A 285 5.68 10.03 15.90
CA MET A 285 6.52 11.22 16.01
C MET A 285 7.37 11.18 17.27
N ASN A 286 8.66 11.50 17.18
CA ASN A 286 9.43 11.91 18.36
C ASN A 286 9.29 13.43 18.55
N LYS A 287 8.31 13.88 19.36
CA LYS A 287 7.98 15.31 19.50
C LYS A 287 9.15 16.11 20.09
N SER A 288 9.97 15.48 20.95
CA SER A 288 11.18 16.10 21.50
C SER A 288 12.23 16.40 20.42
N PHE A 289 12.44 15.48 19.47
CA PHE A 289 13.33 15.71 18.32
C PHE A 289 12.79 16.83 17.43
N VAL A 290 11.48 16.83 17.17
CA VAL A 290 10.81 17.84 16.34
C VAL A 290 10.90 19.24 16.98
N GLU A 291 10.80 19.35 18.31
CA GLU A 291 10.99 20.62 19.04
C GLU A 291 12.44 21.13 18.96
N ASP A 292 13.43 20.25 19.08
CA ASP A 292 14.84 20.61 18.88
C ASP A 292 15.12 21.08 17.44
N ALA A 293 14.46 20.46 16.46
CA ALA A 293 14.53 20.84 15.06
C ALA A 293 13.82 22.19 14.77
N GLU A 294 12.63 22.43 15.32
CA GLU A 294 11.96 23.74 15.32
C GLU A 294 12.91 24.84 15.84
N CYS A 295 13.50 24.60 17.02
CA CYS A 295 14.42 25.54 17.65
C CYS A 295 15.70 25.76 16.81
N ALA A 296 16.20 24.74 16.11
CA ALA A 296 17.34 24.87 15.21
C ALA A 296 16.99 25.68 13.95
N LEU A 297 15.84 25.41 13.33
CA LEU A 297 15.34 26.13 12.15
C LEU A 297 15.13 27.62 12.45
N GLY A 298 14.52 27.95 13.58
CA GLY A 298 14.34 29.34 14.03
C GLY A 298 15.66 30.07 14.26
N ARG A 299 16.68 29.43 14.85
CA ARG A 299 18.04 30.00 14.99
C ARG A 299 18.74 30.25 13.66
N LEU A 300 18.32 29.55 12.59
CA LEU A 300 18.83 29.71 11.22
C LEU A 300 17.98 30.69 10.38
N GLY A 301 16.93 31.30 10.95
CA GLY A 301 16.02 32.20 10.25
C GLY A 301 15.09 31.50 9.25
N GLN A 302 14.86 30.19 9.42
CA GLN A 302 13.92 29.42 8.60
C GLN A 302 12.52 29.42 9.23
N ASP A 303 11.98 30.61 9.50
CA ASP A 303 10.77 30.81 10.32
C ASP A 303 9.55 30.03 9.81
N THR A 304 9.41 29.87 8.49
CA THR A 304 8.33 29.07 7.88
C THR A 304 8.45 27.58 8.21
N ASN A 305 9.67 27.02 8.11
CA ASN A 305 9.91 25.61 8.42
C ASN A 305 9.80 25.37 9.93
N ALA A 306 10.25 26.32 10.75
CA ALA A 306 10.07 26.27 12.20
C ALA A 306 8.57 26.26 12.58
N ALA A 307 7.75 27.10 11.95
CA ALA A 307 6.30 27.09 12.16
C ALA A 307 5.65 25.75 11.77
N ILE A 308 6.02 25.17 10.62
CA ILE A 308 5.54 23.84 10.21
C ILE A 308 5.93 22.77 11.24
N PHE A 309 7.20 22.74 11.67
CA PHE A 309 7.69 21.80 12.68
C PHE A 309 7.02 21.98 14.05
N LYS A 310 6.57 23.19 14.37
CA LYS A 310 5.76 23.44 15.56
C LYS A 310 4.37 22.83 15.44
N ASP A 311 3.70 23.08 14.31
CA ASP A 311 2.29 22.74 14.11
C ASP A 311 2.08 21.22 14.00
N ILE A 312 2.98 20.48 13.33
CA ILE A 312 2.89 19.01 13.20
C ILE A 312 2.85 18.28 14.57
N ARG A 313 3.42 18.86 15.63
CA ARG A 313 3.41 18.25 16.98
C ARG A 313 2.01 18.16 17.60
N THR A 314 1.00 18.80 17.01
CA THR A 314 -0.35 18.92 17.57
C THR A 314 -1.34 17.86 17.09
N TYR A 315 -1.02 17.09 16.05
CA TYR A 315 -1.93 16.15 15.39
C TYR A 315 -1.29 14.79 15.01
N HIS A 316 -0.14 14.48 15.61
CA HIS A 316 0.56 13.19 15.52
C HIS A 316 0.87 12.65 16.94
N ILE A 317 0.98 11.34 17.11
CA ILE A 317 1.21 10.69 18.42
C ILE A 317 2.70 10.71 18.79
N ASP A 318 3.02 10.96 20.07
CA ASP A 318 4.41 10.89 20.53
C ASP A 318 4.89 9.45 20.68
N VAL A 319 6.18 9.24 20.46
CA VAL A 319 6.89 7.98 20.68
C VAL A 319 6.73 7.42 22.10
N GLU A 320 6.61 8.25 23.13
CA GLU A 320 6.36 7.80 24.51
C GLU A 320 4.87 7.54 24.78
N GLU A 321 3.97 8.29 24.16
CA GLU A 321 2.50 8.12 24.22
C GLU A 321 2.12 6.78 23.57
N LEU A 322 2.56 6.54 22.33
CA LEU A 322 2.35 5.30 21.58
C LEU A 322 2.89 4.06 22.31
N ALA A 323 4.06 4.17 22.94
CA ALA A 323 4.63 3.06 23.70
C ALA A 323 3.78 2.68 24.91
N GLN A 324 3.22 3.69 25.60
CA GLN A 324 2.31 3.47 26.73
C GLN A 324 0.99 2.87 26.25
N LEU A 325 0.40 3.41 25.16
CA LEU A 325 -0.83 2.88 24.56
C LEU A 325 -0.68 1.42 24.14
N ALA A 326 0.39 1.08 23.41
CA ALA A 326 0.63 -0.30 22.97
C ALA A 326 0.82 -1.26 24.16
N GLN A 327 1.42 -0.79 25.25
CA GLN A 327 1.59 -1.57 26.48
C GLN A 327 0.27 -1.78 27.22
N ASP A 328 -0.55 -0.74 27.37
CA ASP A 328 -1.81 -0.78 28.11
C ASP A 328 -2.91 -1.53 27.33
N ALA A 329 -2.91 -1.41 26.00
CA ALA A 329 -3.77 -2.18 25.10
C ALA A 329 -3.33 -3.65 24.96
N GLY A 330 -2.15 -4.03 25.43
CA GLY A 330 -1.64 -5.41 25.35
C GLY A 330 -1.32 -5.87 23.93
N VAL A 331 -0.78 -4.98 23.09
CA VAL A 331 -0.35 -5.27 21.73
C VAL A 331 0.77 -6.32 21.71
N GLY A 332 0.71 -7.26 20.76
CA GLY A 332 1.75 -8.28 20.57
C GLY A 332 2.99 -7.76 19.84
N ILE A 333 2.78 -7.18 18.65
CA ILE A 333 3.83 -6.61 17.78
C ILE A 333 3.47 -5.16 17.46
N LEU A 334 4.34 -4.21 17.83
CA LEU A 334 4.23 -2.80 17.47
C LEU A 334 5.13 -2.54 16.26
N VAL A 335 4.51 -2.20 15.12
CA VAL A 335 5.19 -1.88 13.85
C VAL A 335 5.11 -0.37 13.64
N LEU A 336 6.25 0.32 13.72
CA LEU A 336 6.34 1.75 13.46
C LEU A 336 6.49 2.04 11.98
N THR A 337 5.49 2.69 11.38
CA THR A 337 5.56 3.31 10.04
C THR A 337 5.50 4.83 10.18
N HIS A 338 5.42 5.57 9.06
CA HIS A 338 5.24 7.03 9.00
C HIS A 338 6.11 7.79 10.03
N GLN A 339 7.40 7.49 9.98
CA GLN A 339 8.32 7.91 11.04
C GLN A 339 8.64 9.40 10.92
N VAL A 340 8.44 10.16 11.99
CA VAL A 340 8.84 11.57 12.09
C VAL A 340 9.84 11.77 13.24
N PRO A 341 11.14 11.99 12.96
CA PRO A 341 11.79 12.08 11.65
C PRO A 341 11.93 10.72 10.94
N ALA A 342 11.95 10.73 9.61
CA ALA A 342 12.29 9.55 8.82
C ALA A 342 13.81 9.32 8.86
N LEU A 343 14.23 8.16 9.38
CA LEU A 343 15.64 7.83 9.65
C LEU A 343 16.01 6.47 9.07
N ASP A 344 17.06 6.42 8.23
CA ASP A 344 17.61 5.17 7.66
C ASP A 344 18.81 4.61 8.44
N ASP A 345 19.43 5.39 9.34
CA ASP A 345 20.59 4.94 10.13
C ASP A 345 20.15 4.21 11.41
N ASP A 346 20.66 2.99 11.60
CA ASP A 346 20.25 2.11 12.70
C ASP A 346 20.54 2.67 14.09
N ALA A 347 21.63 3.42 14.27
CA ALA A 347 21.96 4.04 15.55
C ALA A 347 21.06 5.25 15.84
N GLN A 348 20.69 6.02 14.81
CA GLN A 348 19.69 7.08 14.93
C GLN A 348 18.30 6.51 15.25
N ILE A 349 17.85 5.47 14.55
CA ILE A 349 16.60 4.74 14.84
C ILE A 349 16.62 4.20 16.29
N GLY A 350 17.75 3.63 16.71
CA GLY A 350 17.96 3.13 18.07
C GLY A 350 17.74 4.20 19.14
N LEU A 351 18.28 5.40 18.92
CA LEU A 351 18.16 6.54 19.83
C LEU A 351 16.76 7.18 19.82
N VAL A 352 16.21 7.43 18.63
CA VAL A 352 15.00 8.24 18.43
C VAL A 352 13.71 7.45 18.64
N PHE A 353 13.69 6.16 18.32
CA PHE A 353 12.48 5.33 18.41
C PHE A 353 12.63 4.13 19.36
N ARG A 354 13.65 3.28 19.19
CA ARG A 354 13.72 2.01 19.94
C ARG A 354 13.96 2.21 21.45
N THR A 355 14.79 3.17 21.83
CA THR A 355 15.09 3.47 23.24
C THR A 355 13.87 4.00 24.02
N PRO A 356 13.16 5.06 23.57
CA PRO A 356 11.98 5.54 24.30
C PRO A 356 10.82 4.54 24.35
N ILE A 357 10.64 3.71 23.32
CA ILE A 357 9.57 2.69 23.30
C ILE A 357 9.89 1.52 24.23
N THR A 358 11.08 0.91 24.14
CA THR A 358 11.42 -0.26 24.99
C THR A 358 11.63 0.09 26.48
N ALA A 359 11.55 1.38 26.84
CA ALA A 359 11.44 1.83 28.22
C ALA A 359 10.01 1.71 28.81
N ARG A 360 8.99 1.46 27.98
CA ARG A 360 7.56 1.43 28.35
C ARG A 360 6.79 0.23 27.80
N TYR A 361 7.19 -0.31 26.65
CA TYR A 361 6.54 -1.42 25.96
C TYR A 361 7.43 -2.68 25.97
N GLU A 362 6.89 -3.78 26.50
CA GLU A 362 7.57 -5.07 26.65
C GLU A 362 7.35 -6.05 25.48
N GLY A 363 6.43 -5.74 24.55
CA GLY A 363 6.13 -6.58 23.38
C GLY A 363 7.18 -6.49 22.26
N GLU A 364 6.92 -7.15 21.12
CA GLU A 364 7.85 -7.10 19.98
C GLU A 364 7.77 -5.74 19.29
N LEU A 365 8.92 -5.08 19.10
CA LEU A 365 9.03 -3.79 18.42
C LEU A 365 9.72 -3.92 17.07
N VAL A 366 9.05 -3.50 16.01
CA VAL A 366 9.57 -3.44 14.65
C VAL A 366 9.56 -1.97 14.19
N VAL A 367 10.73 -1.40 13.87
CA VAL A 367 10.79 -0.10 13.19
C VAL A 367 10.88 -0.37 11.69
N ALA A 368 9.82 -0.06 10.96
CA ALA A 368 9.66 -0.51 9.59
C ALA A 368 10.49 0.30 8.58
N VAL A 369 10.88 -0.37 7.50
CA VAL A 369 11.30 0.24 6.24
C VAL A 369 10.44 -0.36 5.12
N ASP A 370 10.49 0.21 3.92
CA ASP A 370 9.78 -0.35 2.78
C ASP A 370 10.16 -1.83 2.56
N GLY A 371 9.15 -2.70 2.53
CA GLY A 371 9.32 -4.15 2.45
C GLY A 371 9.48 -4.88 3.78
N THR A 372 9.49 -4.19 4.93
CA THR A 372 9.33 -4.85 6.23
C THR A 372 8.03 -5.65 6.25
N SER A 373 8.10 -6.87 6.79
CA SER A 373 6.96 -7.79 6.86
C SER A 373 6.91 -8.48 8.22
N VAL A 374 5.71 -8.60 8.77
CA VAL A 374 5.42 -9.36 9.99
C VAL A 374 4.28 -10.35 9.73
N THR A 375 4.27 -11.47 10.45
CA THR A 375 3.35 -12.59 10.22
C THR A 375 2.71 -13.07 11.51
N VAL A 376 1.39 -13.25 11.52
CA VAL A 376 0.63 -13.82 12.63
C VAL A 376 0.04 -15.17 12.19
N PRO A 377 0.49 -16.32 12.73
CA PRO A 377 -0.11 -17.61 12.44
C PRO A 377 -1.57 -17.70 12.89
N VAL A 378 -2.40 -18.39 12.10
CA VAL A 378 -3.82 -18.65 12.38
C VAL A 378 -3.97 -20.12 12.79
N GLU A 379 -3.67 -20.43 14.06
CA GLU A 379 -3.80 -21.77 14.69
C GLU A 379 -5.14 -21.96 15.44
#